data_AF-A0A960ZVX1-F1
#
_entry.id   AF-A0A960ZVX1-F1
#
_cell.length_a   1.000
_cell.length_b   1.000
_cell.length_c   1.000
_cell.angle_alpha   90.00
_cell.angle_beta   90.00
_cell.angle_gamma   90.00
#
_symmetry.space_group_name_H-M   'P 1'
#
loop_
_entity.id
_entity.type
_entity.pdbx_description
1 polymer ?
#
loop_
_entity_poly.entity_id
_entity_poly.type
_entity_poly.pdbx_seq_one_letter_code
_entity_poly.pdbx_strand_id
1 'polypeptide(L)'
;MTHATPILTTIHGVKQAIFFTQTGLVSVNSQDGSIFWRQDYPWKVSTAASPVVWEDIVYCSAGYGVGAGAFKISKSGSEWKSEPIWRKEGDDLANHWSTPVVKDGYLYGMFSFKKYGAGPLACVDIRTGDLKWAEADFGPGQVILSGDSVIATSDKGEIVICEANPEKYKEQARSDFLDGKVWSYPVLAYDHIFARSTVEGVCIELQQR
;
A
#
# COMPACT_ATOMS: atom_id res chain seq x y z
N MET A 1 2.41 15.64 10.80
CA MET A 1 1.18 14.92 11.20
C MET A 1 1.04 13.69 10.30
N THR A 2 0.77 12.51 10.87
CA THR A 2 0.58 11.26 10.13
C THR A 2 -0.89 10.84 10.21
N HIS A 3 -1.44 10.35 9.11
CA HIS A 3 -2.75 9.69 9.03
C HIS A 3 -2.60 8.19 8.70
N ALA A 4 -1.36 7.69 8.66
CA ALA A 4 -1.08 6.28 8.43
C ALA A 4 -1.69 5.42 9.55
N THR A 5 -2.37 4.35 9.16
CA THR A 5 -2.93 3.39 10.11
C THR A 5 -1.81 2.44 10.54
N PRO A 6 -1.62 2.20 11.86
CA PRO A 6 -0.64 1.22 12.34
C PRO A 6 -0.98 -0.19 11.84
N ILE A 7 0.03 -0.99 11.55
CA ILE A 7 -0.16 -2.40 11.19
C ILE A 7 0.18 -3.31 12.36
N LEU A 8 -0.69 -4.30 12.60
CA LEU A 8 -0.42 -5.38 13.54
C LEU A 8 0.12 -6.58 12.76
N THR A 9 1.30 -7.05 13.11
CA THR A 9 2.00 -8.12 12.38
C THR A 9 2.74 -9.05 13.34
N THR A 10 3.28 -10.14 12.81
CA THR A 10 4.21 -11.03 13.51
C THR A 10 5.49 -11.13 12.71
N ILE A 11 6.61 -10.70 13.29
CA ILE A 11 7.95 -10.79 12.69
C ILE A 11 8.82 -11.60 13.65
N HIS A 12 9.58 -12.57 13.13
CA HIS A 12 10.41 -13.49 13.93
C HIS A 12 9.64 -14.13 15.10
N GLY A 13 8.39 -14.50 14.86
CA GLY A 13 7.50 -15.13 15.86
C GLY A 13 6.97 -14.20 16.96
N VAL A 14 7.25 -12.89 16.88
CA VAL A 14 6.80 -11.90 17.89
C VAL A 14 5.76 -10.99 17.29
N LYS A 15 4.62 -10.85 17.99
CA LYS A 15 3.54 -9.93 17.64
C LYS A 15 3.94 -8.48 17.93
N GLN A 16 3.75 -7.61 16.95
CA GLN A 16 4.22 -6.22 16.97
C GLN A 16 3.19 -5.29 16.34
N ALA A 17 3.04 -4.10 16.92
CA ALA A 17 2.33 -2.99 16.28
C ALA A 17 3.35 -2.01 15.70
N ILE A 18 3.29 -1.76 14.40
CA ILE A 18 4.23 -0.88 13.70
C ILE A 18 3.51 0.41 13.30
N PHE A 19 4.07 1.53 13.75
CA PHE A 19 3.57 2.87 13.49
C PHE A 19 4.50 3.59 12.53
N PHE A 20 3.94 4.32 11.56
CA PHE A 20 4.69 5.25 10.74
C PHE A 20 4.50 6.68 11.24
N THR A 21 5.51 7.18 11.93
CA THR A 21 5.55 8.48 12.60
C THR A 21 6.38 9.49 11.81
N GLN A 22 6.41 10.74 12.25
CA GLN A 22 7.09 11.82 11.55
C GLN A 22 8.61 11.63 11.39
N THR A 23 9.25 10.93 12.33
CA THR A 23 10.69 10.64 12.28
C THR A 23 10.98 9.29 11.61
N GLY A 24 9.95 8.48 11.36
CA GLY A 24 10.07 7.17 10.71
C GLY A 24 9.24 6.09 11.37
N LEU A 25 9.66 4.84 11.21
CA LEU A 25 8.94 3.68 11.74
C LEU A 25 9.31 3.41 13.20
N VAL A 26 8.33 2.97 13.97
CA VAL A 26 8.55 2.43 15.31
C VAL A 26 7.70 1.18 15.47
N SER A 27 8.33 0.11 15.95
CA SER A 27 7.66 -1.10 16.36
C SER A 27 7.56 -1.18 17.88
N VAL A 28 6.38 -1.53 18.37
CA VAL A 28 6.13 -1.71 19.80
C VAL A 28 5.45 -3.04 20.10
N ASN A 29 5.65 -3.53 21.32
CA ASN A 29 4.85 -4.59 21.90
C ASN A 29 3.42 -4.11 22.08
N SER A 30 2.46 -4.83 21.50
CA SER A 30 1.04 -4.46 21.56
C SER A 30 0.43 -4.53 22.97
N GLN A 31 1.10 -5.18 23.93
CA GLN A 31 0.59 -5.35 25.29
C GLN A 31 1.01 -4.23 26.24
N ASP A 32 2.28 -3.80 26.18
CA ASP A 32 2.86 -2.85 27.14
C ASP A 32 3.46 -1.59 26.50
N GLY A 33 3.51 -1.50 25.17
CA GLY A 33 4.05 -0.36 24.44
C GLY A 33 5.58 -0.25 24.43
N SER A 34 6.31 -1.24 24.96
CA SER A 34 7.78 -1.30 24.88
C SER A 34 8.24 -1.32 23.43
N ILE A 35 9.31 -0.59 23.12
CA ILE A 35 9.83 -0.46 21.76
C ILE A 35 10.71 -1.67 21.42
N PHE A 36 10.45 -2.30 20.27
CA PHE A 36 11.34 -3.33 19.73
C PHE A 36 12.43 -2.73 18.87
N TRP A 37 12.07 -1.89 17.90
CA TRP A 37 13.02 -1.25 16.99
C TRP A 37 12.47 0.06 16.44
N ARG A 38 13.39 0.88 15.91
CA ARG A 38 13.11 2.11 15.19
C ARG A 38 13.84 2.09 13.86
N GLN A 39 13.25 2.76 12.88
CA GLN A 39 13.89 3.05 11.61
C GLN A 39 13.70 4.51 11.29
N ASP A 40 14.81 5.22 11.11
CA ASP A 40 14.78 6.60 10.69
C ASP A 40 14.28 6.69 9.25
N TYR A 41 13.25 7.51 9.07
CA TYR A 41 12.65 7.89 7.81
C TYR A 41 11.97 9.25 8.00
N PRO A 42 12.76 10.33 8.12
CA PRO A 42 12.22 11.63 8.47
C PRO A 42 11.46 12.26 7.30
N TRP A 43 10.34 12.90 7.60
CA TRP A 43 9.58 13.70 6.65
C TRP A 43 8.94 14.92 7.34
N LYS A 44 8.55 15.91 6.53
CA LYS A 44 8.00 17.19 7.03
C LYS A 44 6.60 17.51 6.50
N VAL A 45 6.00 16.59 5.73
CA VAL A 45 4.71 16.76 5.03
C VAL A 45 3.63 15.87 5.64
N SER A 46 2.37 15.95 5.22
CA SER A 46 1.39 14.97 5.67
C SER A 46 1.66 13.61 4.99
N THR A 47 1.62 12.53 5.77
CA THR A 47 1.77 11.16 5.26
C THR A 47 0.54 10.34 5.62
N ALA A 48 0.00 9.60 4.66
CA ALA A 48 -1.23 8.83 4.82
C ALA A 48 -1.10 7.36 4.39
N ALA A 49 -0.13 7.01 3.54
CA ALA A 49 0.17 5.62 3.24
C ALA A 49 0.61 4.88 4.51
N SER A 50 0.01 3.72 4.75
CA SER A 50 0.30 2.90 5.92
C SER A 50 1.51 2.00 5.67
N PRO A 51 2.26 1.59 6.71
CA PRO A 51 3.33 0.62 6.56
C PRO A 51 2.77 -0.72 6.06
N VAL A 52 3.53 -1.38 5.17
CA VAL A 52 3.19 -2.69 4.60
C VAL A 52 4.27 -3.68 5.01
N VAL A 53 3.88 -4.89 5.40
CA VAL A 53 4.81 -5.91 5.92
C VAL A 53 4.68 -7.18 5.09
N TRP A 54 5.81 -7.71 4.64
CA TRP A 54 5.90 -9.03 4.04
C TRP A 54 7.05 -9.79 4.71
N GLU A 55 6.70 -10.89 5.38
CA GLU A 55 7.62 -11.63 6.25
C GLU A 55 8.28 -10.70 7.29
N ASP A 56 9.57 -10.43 7.14
CA ASP A 56 10.38 -9.55 7.98
C ASP A 56 10.86 -8.30 7.24
N ILE A 57 10.24 -7.96 6.12
CA ILE A 57 10.48 -6.73 5.37
C ILE A 57 9.32 -5.76 5.62
N VAL A 58 9.65 -4.53 6.05
CA VAL A 58 8.70 -3.46 6.30
C VAL A 58 8.90 -2.36 5.27
N TYR A 59 7.86 -2.07 4.49
CA TYR A 59 7.80 -0.99 3.52
C TYR A 59 7.09 0.23 4.10
N CYS A 60 7.58 1.43 3.78
CA CYS A 60 6.87 2.68 4.01
C CYS A 60 7.13 3.70 2.90
N SER A 61 6.18 4.63 2.73
CA SER A 61 6.24 5.64 1.69
C SER A 61 5.56 6.94 2.12
N ALA A 62 6.09 8.06 1.63
CA ALA A 62 5.47 9.36 1.74
C ALA A 62 5.60 10.13 0.41
N GLY A 63 4.56 10.86 0.03
CA GLY A 63 4.59 11.75 -1.14
C GLY A 63 5.41 13.03 -0.92
N TYR A 64 5.16 14.03 -1.76
CA TYR A 64 5.84 15.34 -1.70
C TYR A 64 7.37 15.22 -1.82
N GLY A 65 7.85 14.35 -2.70
CA GLY A 65 9.26 14.14 -2.99
C GLY A 65 10.01 13.29 -1.95
N VAL A 66 9.36 12.82 -0.89
CA VAL A 66 10.00 11.96 0.11
C VAL A 66 10.30 10.58 -0.48
N GLY A 67 9.35 9.99 -1.19
CA GLY A 67 9.51 8.69 -1.85
C GLY A 67 9.20 7.50 -0.96
N ALA A 68 9.86 6.38 -1.21
CA ALA A 68 9.60 5.10 -0.56
C ALA A 68 10.88 4.36 -0.12
N GLY A 69 10.73 3.39 0.79
CA GLY A 69 11.81 2.50 1.21
C GLY A 69 11.30 1.21 1.84
N ALA A 70 12.16 0.20 1.86
CA ALA A 70 11.91 -1.06 2.56
C ALA A 70 13.09 -1.42 3.46
N PHE A 71 12.76 -2.02 4.61
CA PHE A 71 13.69 -2.28 5.69
C PHE A 71 13.58 -3.74 6.14
N LYS A 72 14.71 -4.43 6.22
CA LYS A 72 14.81 -5.78 6.77
C LYS A 72 14.84 -5.67 8.28
N ILE A 73 13.96 -6.41 8.93
CA ILE A 73 13.93 -6.53 10.39
C ILE A 73 14.60 -7.85 10.75
N SER A 74 15.60 -7.80 11.61
CA SER A 74 16.27 -8.99 12.13
C SER A 74 16.22 -9.03 13.65
N LYS A 75 16.33 -10.24 14.20
CA LYS A 75 16.33 -10.49 15.64
C LYS A 75 17.45 -11.46 16.01
N SER A 76 18.27 -11.08 16.99
CA SER A 76 19.31 -11.94 17.57
C SER A 76 19.16 -11.94 19.10
N GLY A 77 18.71 -13.05 19.67
CA GLY A 77 18.33 -13.11 21.08
C GLY A 77 17.21 -12.11 21.39
N SER A 78 17.47 -11.13 22.24
CA SER A 78 16.55 -10.03 22.57
C SER A 78 16.76 -8.75 21.74
N GLU A 79 17.83 -8.69 20.96
CA GLU A 79 18.18 -7.50 20.16
C GLU A 79 17.41 -7.52 18.84
N TRP A 80 16.85 -6.37 18.47
CA TRP A 80 16.22 -6.13 17.18
C TRP A 80 17.05 -5.15 16.36
N LYS A 81 17.09 -5.37 15.05
CA LYS A 81 17.70 -4.44 14.11
C LYS A 81 16.75 -4.18 12.95
N SER A 82 16.80 -2.95 12.44
CA SER A 82 16.15 -2.53 11.21
C SER A 82 17.24 -2.02 10.28
N GLU A 83 17.31 -2.58 9.07
CA GLU A 83 18.34 -2.26 8.08
C GLU A 83 17.68 -1.89 6.76
N PRO A 84 18.03 -0.74 6.13
CA PRO A 84 17.51 -0.40 4.81
C PRO A 84 17.97 -1.43 3.78
N ILE A 85 17.02 -2.04 3.06
CA ILE A 85 17.32 -2.87 1.89
C ILE A 85 17.42 -1.97 0.66
N TRP A 86 16.52 -1.00 0.55
CA TRP A 86 16.57 0.03 -0.48
C TRP A 86 15.80 1.29 -0.06
N ARG A 87 16.17 2.41 -0.69
CA ARG A 87 15.53 3.71 -0.54
C ARG A 87 15.48 4.40 -1.89
N LYS A 88 14.31 4.89 -2.29
CA LYS A 88 14.11 5.67 -3.50
C LYS A 88 13.40 6.97 -3.15
N GLU A 89 14.09 8.08 -3.36
CA GLU A 89 13.53 9.43 -3.16
C GLU A 89 12.70 9.86 -4.37
N GLY A 90 11.94 10.94 -4.21
CA GLY A 90 11.06 11.45 -5.27
C GLY A 90 9.72 10.72 -5.37
N ASP A 91 8.87 11.20 -6.27
CA ASP A 91 7.45 10.83 -6.31
C ASP A 91 7.13 9.64 -7.23
N ASP A 92 8.11 9.09 -7.95
CA ASP A 92 7.87 8.04 -8.95
C ASP A 92 7.50 6.67 -8.34
N LEU A 93 7.95 6.41 -7.11
CA LEU A 93 7.55 5.23 -6.33
C LEU A 93 6.88 5.59 -5.00
N ALA A 94 6.48 6.85 -4.86
CA ALA A 94 5.75 7.29 -3.69
C ALA A 94 4.28 6.85 -3.80
N ASN A 95 3.78 6.22 -2.74
CA ASN A 95 2.37 6.22 -2.43
C ASN A 95 2.02 7.45 -1.60
N HIS A 96 0.99 8.19 -2.02
CA HIS A 96 0.51 9.37 -1.29
C HIS A 96 -0.40 8.97 -0.11
N TRP A 97 -1.63 8.57 -0.41
CA TRP A 97 -2.60 8.00 0.55
C TRP A 97 -3.04 6.57 0.17
N SER A 98 -2.48 6.06 -0.93
CA SER A 98 -2.83 4.79 -1.55
C SER A 98 -1.92 3.68 -1.04
N THR A 99 -2.23 3.09 0.12
CA THR A 99 -1.40 2.02 0.68
C THR A 99 -1.41 0.83 -0.30
N PRO A 100 -0.25 0.36 -0.79
CA PRO A 100 -0.20 -0.79 -1.66
C PRO A 100 -0.53 -2.07 -0.88
N VAL A 101 -1.04 -3.08 -1.56
CA VAL A 101 -1.18 -4.43 -1.02
C VAL A 101 0.04 -5.27 -1.36
N VAL A 102 0.37 -6.26 -0.54
CA VAL A 102 1.51 -7.15 -0.78
C VAL A 102 1.05 -8.59 -0.95
N LYS A 103 1.59 -9.27 -1.96
CA LYS A 103 1.40 -10.70 -2.20
C LYS A 103 2.70 -11.30 -2.74
N ASP A 104 3.17 -12.39 -2.12
CA ASP A 104 4.37 -13.13 -2.53
C ASP A 104 5.63 -12.25 -2.72
N GLY A 105 5.75 -11.19 -1.92
CA GLY A 105 6.85 -10.24 -1.95
C GLY A 105 6.77 -9.18 -3.07
N TYR A 106 5.60 -9.03 -3.67
CA TYR A 106 5.32 -7.98 -4.65
C TYR A 106 4.24 -7.05 -4.13
N LEU A 107 4.52 -5.76 -4.18
CA LEU A 107 3.59 -4.68 -3.87
C LEU A 107 2.79 -4.33 -5.11
N TYR A 108 1.48 -4.17 -4.95
CA TYR A 108 0.55 -3.72 -5.98
C TYR A 108 -0.17 -2.48 -5.48
N GLY A 109 -0.16 -1.39 -6.24
CA GLY A 109 -0.79 -0.15 -5.80
C GLY A 109 -0.54 1.04 -6.71
N MET A 110 -1.02 2.21 -6.27
CA MET A 110 -0.87 3.46 -7.01
C MET A 110 0.46 4.12 -6.66
N PHE A 111 1.47 3.91 -7.50
CA PHE A 111 2.83 4.43 -7.30
C PHE A 111 3.01 5.75 -8.05
N SER A 112 2.42 6.81 -7.51
CA SER A 112 2.65 8.18 -7.95
C SER A 112 2.10 9.21 -6.96
N PHE A 113 2.54 10.45 -7.10
CA PHE A 113 1.99 11.59 -6.39
C PHE A 113 1.19 12.51 -7.33
N LYS A 114 -0.11 12.67 -7.06
CA LYS A 114 -1.00 13.66 -7.71
C LYS A 114 -1.04 13.65 -9.25
N LYS A 115 -0.72 12.52 -9.89
CA LYS A 115 -0.89 12.34 -11.34
C LYS A 115 -2.35 11.98 -11.67
N TYR A 116 -3.27 12.94 -11.49
CA TYR A 116 -4.69 12.71 -11.71
C TYR A 116 -4.98 12.26 -13.14
N GLY A 117 -5.79 11.21 -13.29
CA GLY A 117 -6.18 10.58 -14.55
C GLY A 117 -5.09 9.86 -15.35
N ALA A 118 -3.82 9.89 -14.89
CA ALA A 118 -2.67 9.34 -15.61
C ALA A 118 -1.69 8.53 -14.72
N GLY A 119 -1.84 8.58 -13.40
CA GLY A 119 -1.00 7.84 -12.45
C GLY A 119 -1.13 6.33 -12.64
N PRO A 120 -0.05 5.56 -12.47
CA PRO A 120 -0.10 4.14 -12.76
C PRO A 120 -0.59 3.31 -11.57
N LEU A 121 -1.35 2.25 -11.87
CA LEU A 121 -1.35 1.04 -11.06
C LEU A 121 -0.08 0.26 -11.41
N ALA A 122 0.72 -0.11 -10.43
CA ALA A 122 2.00 -0.76 -10.69
C ALA A 122 2.29 -1.91 -9.72
N CYS A 123 3.21 -2.78 -10.15
CA CYS A 123 3.80 -3.84 -9.34
C CYS A 123 5.27 -3.53 -9.06
N VAL A 124 5.67 -3.65 -7.80
CA VAL A 124 7.04 -3.39 -7.33
C VAL A 124 7.51 -4.55 -6.46
N ASP A 125 8.72 -5.06 -6.66
CA ASP A 125 9.29 -6.07 -5.76
C ASP A 125 9.69 -5.41 -4.43
N ILE A 126 9.11 -5.85 -3.30
CA ILE A 126 9.38 -5.24 -1.99
C ILE A 126 10.83 -5.43 -1.55
N ARG A 127 11.52 -6.45 -2.08
CA ARG A 127 12.88 -6.82 -1.70
C ARG A 127 13.91 -5.93 -2.38
N THR A 128 13.63 -5.45 -3.59
CA THR A 128 14.60 -4.67 -4.40
C THR A 128 14.14 -3.25 -4.72
N GLY A 129 12.83 -3.00 -4.64
CA GLY A 129 12.21 -1.75 -5.09
C GLY A 129 12.08 -1.67 -6.61
N ASP A 130 12.31 -2.77 -7.34
CA ASP A 130 12.24 -2.78 -8.80
C ASP A 130 10.79 -2.75 -9.28
N LEU A 131 10.51 -1.81 -10.19
CA LEU A 131 9.26 -1.77 -10.93
C LEU A 131 9.21 -2.97 -11.87
N LYS A 132 8.19 -3.82 -11.72
CA LYS A 132 7.98 -4.99 -12.58
C LYS A 132 7.10 -4.66 -13.77
N TRP A 133 6.02 -3.93 -13.53
CA TRP A 133 5.16 -3.37 -14.56
C TRP A 133 4.42 -2.16 -14.01
N ALA A 134 3.95 -1.31 -14.91
CA ALA A 134 3.09 -0.16 -14.63
C ALA A 134 2.02 -0.07 -15.73
N GLU A 135 0.77 0.00 -15.34
CA GLU A 135 -0.37 0.24 -16.21
C GLU A 135 -0.89 1.66 -15.96
N ALA A 136 -1.02 2.45 -17.03
CA ALA A 136 -1.33 3.88 -16.94
C ALA A 136 -2.82 4.15 -16.66
N ASP A 137 -3.17 5.44 -16.57
CA ASP A 137 -4.55 5.95 -16.60
C ASP A 137 -5.46 5.62 -15.41
N PHE A 138 -4.90 5.19 -14.28
CA PHE A 138 -5.63 5.00 -13.02
C PHE A 138 -5.74 6.25 -12.15
N GLY A 139 -4.69 7.09 -12.15
CA GLY A 139 -4.57 8.21 -11.21
C GLY A 139 -4.52 7.79 -9.73
N PRO A 140 -4.68 8.75 -8.79
CA PRO A 140 -4.68 8.46 -7.36
C PRO A 140 -5.94 7.69 -6.91
N GLY A 141 -5.76 6.40 -6.66
CA GLY A 141 -6.83 5.48 -6.28
C GLY A 141 -6.60 4.74 -4.97
N GLN A 142 -7.31 3.64 -4.78
CA GLN A 142 -7.07 2.69 -3.68
C GLN A 142 -7.04 1.26 -4.21
N VAL A 143 -6.46 0.35 -3.44
CA VAL A 143 -6.39 -1.08 -3.78
C VAL A 143 -6.74 -1.94 -2.58
N ILE A 144 -7.38 -3.08 -2.85
CA ILE A 144 -7.51 -4.21 -1.91
C ILE A 144 -7.08 -5.50 -2.59
N LEU A 145 -6.71 -6.50 -1.80
CA LEU A 145 -6.33 -7.83 -2.27
C LEU A 145 -7.42 -8.84 -1.88
N SER A 146 -7.82 -9.69 -2.83
CA SER A 146 -8.72 -10.82 -2.61
C SER A 146 -8.18 -12.06 -3.32
N GLY A 147 -7.62 -12.98 -2.56
CA GLY A 147 -6.92 -14.15 -3.10
C GLY A 147 -5.80 -13.73 -4.06
N ASP A 148 -5.98 -14.08 -5.34
CA ASP A 148 -5.03 -13.78 -6.42
C ASP A 148 -5.39 -12.53 -7.23
N SER A 149 -6.41 -11.77 -6.81
CA SER A 149 -6.88 -10.58 -7.52
C SER A 149 -6.61 -9.31 -6.71
N VAL A 150 -6.14 -8.27 -7.41
CA VAL A 150 -6.12 -6.89 -6.93
C VAL A 150 -7.38 -6.21 -7.45
N ILE A 151 -8.13 -5.60 -6.53
CA ILE A 151 -9.28 -4.75 -6.86
C ILE A 151 -8.84 -3.31 -6.64
N ALA A 152 -8.79 -2.54 -7.72
CA ALA A 152 -8.37 -1.15 -7.73
C ALA A 152 -9.54 -0.22 -8.02
N THR A 153 -9.59 0.92 -7.34
CA THR A 153 -10.43 2.06 -7.73
C THR A 153 -9.56 3.09 -8.45
N SER A 154 -9.96 3.53 -9.65
CA SER A 154 -9.31 4.65 -10.34
C SER A 154 -9.86 5.99 -9.83
N ASP A 155 -9.11 7.07 -10.02
CA ASP A 155 -9.54 8.42 -9.62
C ASP A 155 -10.66 8.99 -10.53
N LYS A 156 -10.97 8.30 -11.63
CA LYS A 156 -12.04 8.60 -12.58
C LYS A 156 -13.38 7.99 -12.22
N GLY A 157 -13.44 7.01 -11.32
CA GLY A 157 -14.69 6.31 -11.00
C GLY A 157 -14.68 4.81 -11.24
N GLU A 158 -13.65 4.30 -11.91
CA GLU A 158 -13.65 2.91 -12.36
C GLU A 158 -13.28 1.97 -11.22
N ILE A 159 -13.88 0.79 -11.24
CA ILE A 159 -13.40 -0.37 -10.48
C ILE A 159 -12.79 -1.35 -11.47
N VAL A 160 -11.55 -1.73 -11.17
CA VAL A 160 -10.74 -2.62 -12.00
C VAL A 160 -10.32 -3.82 -11.18
N ILE A 161 -10.46 -5.00 -11.75
CA ILE A 161 -9.99 -6.26 -11.17
C ILE A 161 -8.87 -6.76 -12.07
N CYS A 162 -7.68 -6.97 -11.51
CA CYS A 162 -6.55 -7.55 -12.22
C CYS A 162 -5.88 -8.64 -11.37
N GLU A 163 -5.11 -9.51 -12.01
CA GLU A 163 -4.35 -10.54 -11.28
C GLU A 163 -3.18 -9.91 -10.52
N ALA A 164 -2.97 -10.36 -9.27
CA ALA A 164 -1.75 -10.12 -8.50
C ALA A 164 -0.60 -10.96 -9.08
N ASN A 165 -0.17 -10.58 -10.29
CA ASN A 165 0.85 -11.25 -11.07
C ASN A 165 2.07 -10.33 -11.22
N PRO A 166 3.28 -10.74 -10.78
CA PRO A 166 4.46 -9.89 -10.86
C PRO A 166 5.08 -9.82 -12.26
N GLU A 167 4.76 -10.74 -13.16
CA GLU A 167 5.38 -10.80 -14.50
C GLU A 167 4.77 -9.79 -15.46
N LYS A 168 3.46 -9.52 -15.33
CA LYS A 168 2.74 -8.56 -16.18
C LYS A 168 1.40 -8.16 -15.58
N TYR A 169 0.91 -6.99 -15.99
CA TYR A 169 -0.47 -6.61 -15.78
C TYR A 169 -1.42 -7.53 -16.55
N LYS A 170 -2.46 -8.01 -15.88
CA LYS A 170 -3.52 -8.81 -16.51
C LYS A 170 -4.88 -8.41 -15.93
N GLU A 171 -5.55 -7.53 -16.65
CA GLU A 171 -6.92 -7.10 -16.34
C GLU A 171 -7.91 -8.24 -16.57
N GLN A 172 -8.83 -8.41 -15.62
CA GLN A 172 -9.93 -9.37 -15.67
C GLN A 172 -11.27 -8.67 -15.93
N ALA A 173 -11.46 -7.48 -15.36
CA ALA A 173 -12.63 -6.65 -15.56
C ALA A 173 -12.32 -5.18 -15.26
N ARG A 174 -13.03 -4.27 -15.95
CA ARG A 174 -13.04 -2.84 -15.72
C ARG A 174 -14.43 -2.31 -16.05
N SER A 175 -14.97 -1.51 -15.15
CA SER A 175 -16.25 -0.82 -15.35
C SER A 175 -16.25 0.50 -14.61
N ASP A 176 -16.93 1.48 -15.19
CA ASP A 176 -17.19 2.77 -14.56
C ASP A 176 -18.43 2.66 -13.67
N PHE A 177 -18.30 3.07 -12.41
CA PHE A 177 -19.36 2.93 -11.41
C PHE A 177 -19.58 4.17 -10.54
N LEU A 178 -18.68 5.16 -10.57
CA LEU A 178 -18.69 6.25 -9.59
C LEU A 178 -18.42 7.60 -10.25
N ASP A 179 -19.32 8.55 -10.03
CA ASP A 179 -19.09 9.95 -10.36
C ASP A 179 -18.32 10.68 -9.25
N GLY A 180 -17.59 11.74 -9.61
CA GLY A 180 -16.89 12.61 -8.66
C GLY A 180 -15.55 12.05 -8.18
N LYS A 181 -15.05 12.50 -7.02
CA LYS A 181 -13.72 12.11 -6.53
C LYS A 181 -13.78 10.78 -5.78
N VAL A 182 -12.95 9.82 -6.19
CA VAL A 182 -12.84 8.51 -5.55
C VAL A 182 -11.53 8.40 -4.76
N TRP A 183 -11.60 8.65 -3.45
CA TRP A 183 -10.43 8.55 -2.55
C TRP A 183 -10.55 7.43 -1.50
N SER A 184 -11.72 6.78 -1.44
CA SER A 184 -12.04 5.76 -0.45
C SER A 184 -11.60 4.37 -0.91
N TYR A 185 -11.23 3.51 0.03
CA TYR A 185 -10.97 2.10 -0.28
C TYR A 185 -12.28 1.43 -0.71
N PRO A 186 -12.27 0.59 -1.76
CA PRO A 186 -13.37 -0.35 -1.96
C PRO A 186 -13.37 -1.38 -0.83
N VAL A 187 -14.52 -2.00 -0.58
CA VAL A 187 -14.67 -3.10 0.36
C VAL A 187 -15.28 -4.28 -0.38
N LEU A 188 -14.62 -5.42 -0.32
CA LEU A 188 -15.21 -6.68 -0.75
C LEU A 188 -15.84 -7.37 0.46
N ALA A 189 -17.13 -7.67 0.36
CA ALA A 189 -17.83 -8.47 1.36
C ALA A 189 -18.76 -9.45 0.65
N TYR A 190 -18.59 -10.74 0.94
CA TYR A 190 -19.25 -11.83 0.21
C TYR A 190 -18.93 -11.74 -1.29
N ASP A 191 -19.97 -11.66 -2.11
CA ASP A 191 -19.98 -11.48 -3.55
C ASP A 191 -20.22 -10.02 -3.96
N HIS A 192 -20.07 -9.05 -3.05
CA HIS A 192 -20.33 -7.64 -3.35
C HIS A 192 -19.11 -6.75 -3.13
N ILE A 193 -18.88 -5.83 -4.08
CA ILE A 193 -17.96 -4.70 -3.92
C ILE A 193 -18.77 -3.47 -3.52
N PHE A 194 -18.42 -2.89 -2.38
CA PHE A 194 -18.92 -1.61 -1.92
C PHE A 194 -17.86 -0.55 -2.19
N ALA A 195 -18.25 0.55 -2.82
CA ALA A 195 -17.36 1.67 -3.08
C ALA A 195 -18.12 2.99 -2.96
N ARG A 196 -17.39 4.09 -2.75
CA ARG A 196 -18.00 5.42 -2.64
C ARG A 196 -17.09 6.51 -3.15
N SER A 197 -17.71 7.56 -3.66
CA SER A 197 -17.08 8.80 -4.07
C SER A 197 -17.48 9.93 -3.12
N THR A 198 -17.19 11.18 -3.53
CA THR A 198 -17.71 12.38 -2.86
C THR A 198 -19.18 12.67 -3.17
N VAL A 199 -19.80 11.93 -4.10
CA VAL A 199 -21.17 12.19 -4.59
C VAL A 199 -22.10 11.03 -4.21
N GLU A 200 -21.61 9.79 -4.28
CA GLU A 200 -22.46 8.61 -4.15
C GLU A 200 -21.75 7.41 -3.52
N GLY A 201 -22.51 6.34 -3.30
CA GLY A 201 -22.01 5.02 -2.94
C GLY A 201 -22.70 3.95 -3.78
N VAL A 202 -21.95 2.92 -4.13
CA VAL A 202 -22.41 1.80 -4.97
C VAL A 202 -22.19 0.46 -4.27
N CYS A 203 -23.03 -0.49 -4.64
CA CYS A 203 -22.95 -1.90 -4.28
C CYS A 203 -23.00 -2.71 -5.59
N ILE A 204 -21.95 -3.46 -5.89
CA ILE A 204 -21.77 -4.16 -7.16
C ILE A 204 -21.66 -5.64 -6.88
N GLU A 205 -22.61 -6.41 -7.40
CA GLU A 205 -22.59 -7.87 -7.33
C GLU A 205 -21.55 -8.44 -8.33
N LEU A 206 -20.68 -9.32 -7.83
CA LEU A 206 -19.71 -10.05 -8.63
C LEU A 206 -20.38 -11.27 -9.22
N GLN A 207 -20.58 -11.27 -10.54
CA GLN A 207 -21.07 -12.46 -11.23
C GLN A 207 -19.99 -13.55 -11.17
N GLN A 208 -20.31 -14.67 -10.51
CA GLN A 208 -19.50 -15.88 -10.58
C GLN A 208 -19.53 -16.42 -12.02
N ARG A 209 -18.35 -16.68 -12.60
CA ARG A 209 -18.23 -17.42 -13.85
C ARG A 209 -18.37 -18.92 -13.61
#